data_AF-A0A2T4UK46-F1
#
_entry.id   AF-A0A2T4UK46-F1
#
_cell.length_a   1.000
_cell.length_b   1.000
_cell.length_c   1.000
_cell.angle_alpha   90.00
_cell.angle_beta   90.00
_cell.angle_gamma   90.00
#
_symmetry.space_group_name_H-M   'P 1'
#
loop_
_entity.id
_entity.type
_entity.pdbx_description
1 polymer ?
#
loop_
_entity_poly.entity_id
_entity_poly.type
_entity_poly.pdbx_seq_one_letter_code
_entity_poly.pdbx_strand_id
1 'polypeptide(L)'
;MIRTTDRDTTDAGGKPPLPPILDPPGVDEGPMRRDLKRQIQQLEQDIAAFHVENCPYEAFTASPVRGPAVLTNAQLEQVRDELTEIRAELHERVTQRDVDTMLAGLEAATAEDLGIIERLKRRLLGKR
;
A
#
# COMPACT_ATOMS: atom_id res chain seq x y z
N MET A 1 -25.57 -62.82 23.50
CA MET A 1 -24.79 -62.19 22.41
C MET A 1 -25.83 -61.62 21.44
N ILE A 2 -26.00 -60.33 21.17
CA ILE A 2 -25.22 -59.09 21.32
C ILE A 2 -26.16 -57.96 21.78
N ARG A 3 -25.65 -57.04 22.62
CA ARG A 3 -26.26 -55.79 23.12
C ARG A 3 -26.12 -54.66 22.08
N THR A 4 -27.10 -53.75 21.97
CA THR A 4 -26.96 -52.29 21.67
C THR A 4 -28.35 -51.69 21.45
N THR A 5 -29.07 -51.20 22.48
CA THR A 5 -29.17 -49.80 22.96
C THR A 5 -29.40 -48.74 21.87
N ASP A 6 -30.62 -48.20 21.88
CA ASP A 6 -31.00 -46.87 21.41
C ASP A 6 -29.92 -45.83 21.75
N ARG A 7 -29.62 -44.97 20.77
CA ARG A 7 -28.90 -43.73 21.02
C ARG A 7 -29.64 -42.57 20.38
N ASP A 8 -30.60 -42.07 21.15
CA ASP A 8 -30.95 -40.66 21.21
C ASP A 8 -29.66 -39.82 21.29
N THR A 9 -29.50 -38.87 20.37
CA THR A 9 -28.56 -37.76 20.54
C THR A 9 -29.30 -36.46 20.28
N THR A 10 -29.98 -36.01 21.34
CA THR A 10 -30.06 -34.60 21.68
C THR A 10 -28.64 -34.07 21.91
N ASP A 11 -28.18 -33.16 21.06
CA ASP A 11 -27.17 -32.16 21.45
C ASP A 11 -27.57 -30.80 20.88
N ALA A 12 -28.49 -30.17 21.61
CA ALA A 12 -28.78 -28.75 21.49
C ALA A 12 -27.62 -27.98 22.14
N GLY A 13 -26.52 -27.82 21.37
CA GLY A 13 -25.41 -26.96 21.72
C GLY A 13 -25.85 -25.49 21.70
N GLY A 14 -26.43 -25.05 22.82
CA GLY A 14 -26.82 -23.66 23.06
C GLY A 14 -25.61 -22.74 23.01
N LYS A 15 -25.37 -22.13 21.84
CA LYS A 15 -24.54 -20.92 21.76
C LYS A 15 -25.20 -19.87 22.66
N PRO A 16 -24.47 -19.28 23.63
CA PRO A 16 -25.01 -18.13 24.34
C PRO A 16 -25.34 -17.04 23.31
N PRO A 17 -26.44 -16.28 23.50
CA PRO A 17 -26.75 -15.17 22.61
C PRO A 17 -25.53 -14.25 22.56
N LEU A 18 -25.11 -13.92 21.33
CA LEU A 18 -24.08 -12.91 21.11
C LEU A 18 -24.47 -11.67 21.93
N PRO A 19 -23.54 -11.08 22.72
CA PRO A 19 -23.85 -9.85 23.42
C PRO A 19 -24.36 -8.83 22.41
N PRO A 20 -25.38 -8.02 22.76
CA PRO A 20 -25.86 -6.99 21.86
C PRO A 20 -24.66 -6.16 21.42
N ILE A 21 -24.49 -6.04 20.10
CA ILE A 21 -23.55 -5.09 19.52
C ILE A 21 -23.98 -3.75 20.10
N LEU A 22 -23.24 -3.27 21.10
CA LEU A 22 -23.37 -1.90 21.56
C LEU A 22 -22.95 -1.06 20.36
N ASP A 23 -23.92 -0.60 19.58
CA ASP A 23 -23.68 0.47 18.63
C ASP A 23 -22.95 1.55 19.42
N PRO A 24 -21.68 1.88 19.05
CA PRO A 24 -20.94 2.89 19.77
C PRO A 24 -21.83 4.14 19.79
N PRO A 25 -22.00 4.77 20.97
CA PRO A 25 -22.95 5.87 21.12
C PRO A 25 -22.71 6.83 19.97
N GLY A 26 -23.78 7.15 19.24
CA GLY A 26 -23.75 8.06 18.11
C GLY A 26 -23.11 9.37 18.54
N VAL A 27 -21.78 9.43 18.44
CA VAL A 27 -21.00 10.64 18.60
C VAL A 27 -21.39 11.41 17.37
N ASP A 28 -22.27 12.39 17.57
CA ASP A 28 -22.78 13.29 16.55
C ASP A 28 -21.62 13.64 15.61
N GLU A 29 -21.55 12.97 14.45
CA GLU A 29 -20.47 13.15 13.50
C GLU A 29 -20.79 14.47 12.81
N GLY A 30 -20.39 15.56 13.46
CA GLY A 30 -20.51 16.89 12.89
C GLY A 30 -19.94 16.89 11.46
N PRO A 31 -20.47 17.73 10.56
CA PRO A 31 -20.15 17.71 9.13
C PRO A 31 -18.63 17.69 8.85
N MET A 32 -17.86 18.43 9.64
CA MET A 32 -16.39 18.48 9.57
C MET A 32 -15.73 17.10 9.75
N ARG A 33 -16.21 16.28 10.69
CA ARG A 33 -15.63 14.95 10.96
C ARG A 33 -15.89 14.00 9.81
N ARG A 34 -17.09 14.06 9.24
CA ARG A 34 -17.48 13.27 8.06
C ARG A 34 -16.63 13.64 6.85
N ASP A 35 -16.39 14.93 6.64
CA ASP A 35 -15.54 15.42 5.56
C ASP A 35 -14.08 14.96 5.72
N LEU A 36 -13.52 15.06 6.93
CA LEU A 36 -12.16 14.56 7.21
C LEU A 36 -12.03 13.06 6.95
N LYS A 37 -13.00 12.25 7.42
CA LYS A 37 -13.01 10.80 7.13
C LYS A 37 -13.07 10.51 5.64
N ARG A 38 -13.88 11.27 4.89
CA ARG A 38 -13.96 11.14 3.42
C ARG A 38 -12.64 11.49 2.74
N GLN A 39 -11.97 12.56 3.17
CA GLN A 39 -10.66 12.95 2.66
C GLN A 39 -9.61 11.87 2.92
N ILE A 40 -9.56 11.34 4.15
CA ILE A 40 -8.67 10.24 4.54
C ILE A 40 -8.93 9.01 3.66
N GLN A 41 -10.20 8.62 3.50
CA GLN A 41 -10.55 7.47 2.67
C GLN A 41 -10.13 7.66 1.21
N GLN A 42 -10.30 8.86 0.66
CA GLN A 42 -9.86 9.17 -0.70
C GLN A 42 -8.35 9.09 -0.82
N LEU A 43 -7.60 9.68 0.12
CA LEU A 43 -6.14 9.62 0.13
C LEU A 43 -5.64 8.17 0.21
N GLU A 44 -6.25 7.34 1.06
CA GLU A 44 -5.91 5.92 1.18
C GLU A 44 -6.13 5.17 -0.14
N GLN A 45 -7.25 5.43 -0.83
CA GLN A 45 -7.52 4.84 -2.14
C GLN A 45 -6.53 5.31 -3.19
N ASP A 46 -6.23 6.61 -3.23
CA ASP A 46 -5.30 7.20 -4.20
C ASP A 46 -3.88 6.63 -4.01
N ILE A 47 -3.42 6.54 -2.76
CA ILE A 47 -2.11 5.97 -2.42
C ILE A 47 -2.07 4.48 -2.78
N ALA A 48 -3.10 3.71 -2.45
CA ALA A 48 -3.17 2.29 -2.77
C ALA A 48 -3.17 2.07 -4.30
N ALA A 49 -3.95 2.84 -5.05
CA ALA A 49 -3.99 2.77 -6.50
C ALA A 49 -2.63 3.11 -7.12
N PHE A 50 -2.01 4.22 -6.69
CA PHE A 50 -0.70 4.64 -7.17
C PHE A 50 0.39 3.60 -6.85
N HIS A 51 0.34 3.01 -5.66
CA HIS A 51 1.27 1.97 -5.25
C HIS A 51 1.13 0.69 -6.11
N VAL A 52 -0.11 0.23 -6.37
CA VAL A 52 -0.35 -0.95 -7.22
C VAL A 52 0.16 -0.72 -8.64
N GLU A 53 0.00 0.49 -9.17
CA GLU A 53 0.43 0.85 -10.52
C GLU A 53 1.96 0.94 -10.64
N ASN A 54 2.64 1.55 -9.66
CA ASN A 54 4.06 1.91 -9.78
C ASN A 54 5.02 0.97 -9.03
N CYS A 55 4.51 0.26 -8.02
CA CYS A 55 5.28 -0.61 -7.13
C CYS A 55 4.61 -1.99 -6.92
N PRO A 56 4.27 -2.74 -7.99
CA PRO A 56 3.48 -3.97 -7.88
C PRO A 56 4.14 -5.11 -7.09
N TYR A 57 5.46 -5.06 -6.89
CA TYR A 57 6.23 -6.07 -6.18
C TYR A 57 6.71 -5.62 -4.80
N GLU A 58 6.44 -4.37 -4.39
CA GLU A 58 6.75 -3.90 -3.05
C GLU A 58 5.56 -4.17 -2.12
N ALA A 59 5.81 -4.46 -0.84
CA ALA A 59 4.75 -4.51 0.15
C ALA A 59 4.42 -3.07 0.58
N PHE A 60 3.14 -2.70 0.61
CA PHE A 60 2.72 -1.41 1.12
C PHE A 60 2.91 -1.35 2.64
N THR A 61 3.94 -0.64 3.11
CA THR A 61 4.32 -0.56 4.53
C THR A 61 3.87 0.73 5.20
N ALA A 62 3.50 1.75 4.43
CA ALA A 62 3.16 3.07 4.94
C ALA A 62 1.68 3.13 5.38
N SER A 63 1.39 2.59 6.56
CA SER A 63 0.10 2.81 7.23
C SER A 63 0.26 3.85 8.33
N PRO A 64 -0.57 4.91 8.38
CA PRO A 64 -0.56 5.84 9.50
C PRO A 64 -0.83 5.09 10.82
N VAL A 65 -0.27 5.59 11.92
CA VAL A 65 -0.43 4.97 13.24
C VAL A 65 -1.86 5.21 13.71
N ARG A 66 -2.73 4.22 13.50
CA ARG A 66 -4.11 4.29 13.96
C ARG A 66 -4.15 4.07 15.47
N GLY A 67 -4.38 5.15 16.20
CA GLY A 67 -4.67 5.15 17.64
C GLY A 67 -6.02 4.48 17.97
N PRO A 68 -6.61 4.74 19.15
CA PRO A 68 -7.85 4.08 19.57
C PRO A 68 -8.98 4.22 18.54
N ALA A 69 -9.90 3.25 18.53
CA ALA A 69 -10.96 3.08 17.51
C ALA A 69 -11.83 4.33 17.24
N VAL A 70 -11.80 5.32 18.12
CA VAL A 70 -12.47 6.61 17.95
C VAL A 70 -11.40 7.72 17.99
N LEU A 71 -11.04 8.22 16.82
CA LEU A 71 -10.15 9.38 16.69
C LEU A 71 -10.91 10.69 16.91
N THR A 72 -10.26 11.64 17.57
CA THR A 72 -10.69 13.04 17.68
C THR A 72 -10.49 13.77 16.34
N ASN A 73 -11.09 14.95 16.16
CA ASN A 73 -10.91 15.73 14.93
C ASN A 73 -9.44 16.11 14.69
N ALA A 74 -8.71 16.51 15.73
CA ALA A 74 -7.28 16.80 15.63
C ALA A 74 -6.47 15.56 15.21
N GLN A 75 -6.84 14.38 15.70
CA GLN A 75 -6.21 13.12 15.27
C GLN A 75 -6.56 12.76 13.82
N LEU A 76 -7.77 13.07 13.36
CA LEU A 76 -8.14 12.87 11.94
C LEU A 76 -7.38 13.84 11.02
N GLU A 77 -7.20 15.09 11.43
CA GLU A 77 -6.35 16.03 10.71
C GLU A 77 -4.91 15.54 10.64
N GLN A 78 -4.35 15.06 11.76
CA GLN A 78 -3.03 14.45 11.80
C GLN A 78 -2.91 13.26 10.84
N VAL A 79 -3.88 12.34 10.84
CA VAL A 79 -3.90 11.20 9.92
C VAL A 79 -3.97 11.65 8.46
N ARG A 80 -4.76 12.67 8.14
CA ARG A 80 -4.81 13.25 6.78
C ARG A 80 -3.45 13.81 6.37
N ASP A 81 -2.79 14.53 7.27
CA ASP A 81 -1.51 15.17 6.99
C ASP A 81 -0.41 14.11 6.82
N GLU A 82 -0.37 13.09 7.68
CA GLU A 82 0.52 11.91 7.53
C GLU A 82 0.29 11.19 6.20
N LEU A 83 -0.97 10.96 5.79
CA LEU A 83 -1.28 10.34 4.50
C LEU A 83 -0.84 11.23 3.32
N THR A 84 -0.94 12.54 3.46
CA THR A 84 -0.49 13.49 2.43
C THR A 84 1.03 13.43 2.27
N GLU A 85 1.76 13.32 3.38
CA GLU A 85 3.21 13.15 3.39
C GLU A 85 3.62 11.80 2.78
N ILE A 86 2.99 10.69 3.21
CA ILE A 86 3.22 9.35 2.64
C ILE A 86 3.02 9.36 1.11
N ARG A 87 1.97 10.05 0.64
CA ARG A 87 1.72 10.19 -0.79
C ARG A 87 2.86 10.93 -1.49
N ALA A 88 3.32 12.05 -0.93
CA ALA A 88 4.41 12.83 -1.51
C ALA A 88 5.71 12.02 -1.59
N GLU A 89 6.08 11.33 -0.51
CA GLU A 89 7.26 10.46 -0.45
C GLU A 89 7.19 9.33 -1.49
N LEU A 90 6.01 8.71 -1.65
CA LEU A 90 5.82 7.64 -2.63
C LEU A 90 6.01 8.15 -4.07
N HIS A 91 5.48 9.34 -4.39
CA HIS A 91 5.69 9.98 -5.69
C HIS A 91 7.15 10.34 -5.94
N GLU A 92 7.85 10.88 -4.94
CA GLU A 92 9.27 11.21 -5.05
C GLU A 92 10.11 9.95 -5.32
N ARG A 93 9.88 8.88 -4.56
CA ARG A 93 10.59 7.60 -4.74
C ARG A 93 10.41 7.02 -6.14
N VAL A 94 9.18 7.01 -6.65
CA VAL A 94 8.90 6.52 -8.01
C VAL A 94 9.59 7.40 -9.06
N THR A 95 9.50 8.72 -8.91
CA THR A 95 10.15 9.67 -9.82
C THR A 95 11.66 9.47 -9.85
N GLN A 96 12.29 9.30 -8.68
CA GLN A 96 13.73 9.08 -8.57
C GLN A 96 14.14 7.78 -9.26
N ARG A 97 13.40 6.69 -9.04
CA ARG A 97 13.65 5.41 -9.71
C ARG A 97 13.57 5.52 -11.23
N ASP A 98 12.58 6.25 -11.73
CA ASP A 98 12.40 6.43 -13.18
C ASP A 98 13.54 7.26 -13.78
N VAL A 99 13.99 8.32 -13.08
CA VAL A 99 15.17 9.11 -13.46
C VAL A 99 16.44 8.25 -13.47
N ASP A 100 16.67 7.45 -12.42
CA ASP A 100 17.83 6.57 -12.32
C ASP A 100 17.84 5.54 -13.47
N THR A 101 16.66 5.02 -13.83
CA THR A 101 16.50 4.08 -14.95
C THR A 101 16.81 4.75 -16.30
N MET A 102 16.36 5.99 -16.51
CA MET A 102 16.67 6.75 -17.72
C MET A 102 18.17 7.06 -17.84
N LEU A 103 18.81 7.47 -16.74
CA LEU A 103 20.24 7.74 -16.69
C LEU A 103 21.06 6.48 -16.99
N ALA A 104 20.71 5.35 -16.38
CA ALA A 104 21.38 4.07 -16.65
C ALA A 104 21.25 3.65 -18.13
N GLY A 105 20.08 3.89 -18.74
CA GLY A 105 19.88 3.64 -20.17
C GLY A 105 20.76 4.50 -21.07
N LEU A 106 20.93 5.79 -20.73
CA LEU A 106 21.81 6.71 -21.45
C LEU A 106 23.28 6.31 -21.31
N GLU A 107 23.72 5.99 -20.09
CA GLU A 107 25.08 5.51 -19.83
C GLU A 107 25.40 4.24 -20.63
N ALA A 108 24.47 3.28 -20.66
CA ALA A 108 24.62 2.06 -21.44
C ALA A 108 24.76 2.34 -22.94
N ALA A 109 23.93 3.22 -23.51
CA ALA A 109 24.00 3.61 -24.91
C ALA A 109 25.35 4.28 -25.25
N THR A 110 25.81 5.22 -24.42
CA THR A 110 27.11 5.86 -24.65
C THR A 110 28.29 4.91 -24.54
N ALA A 111 28.25 3.94 -23.62
CA ALA A 111 29.27 2.91 -23.49
C ALA A 111 29.33 2.00 -24.72
N GLU A 112 28.17 1.65 -25.29
CA GLU A 112 28.09 0.89 -26.54
C GLU A 112 28.70 1.65 -27.72
N ASP A 113 28.36 2.93 -27.88
CA ASP A 113 28.89 3.79 -28.95
C ASP A 113 30.41 3.93 -28.87
N LEU A 114 30.95 4.14 -27.66
CA LEU A 114 32.40 4.16 -27.43
C LEU A 114 33.05 2.82 -27.80
N GLY A 115 32.41 1.70 -27.46
CA GLY A 115 32.87 0.37 -27.84
C GLY A 115 32.85 0.13 -29.35
N ILE A 116 31.87 0.67 -30.07
CA ILE A 116 31.82 0.63 -31.54
C ILE A 116 32.97 1.44 -32.13
N ILE A 117 33.18 2.67 -31.66
CA ILE A 117 34.25 3.56 -32.11
C ILE A 117 35.63 2.90 -31.92
N GLU A 118 35.89 2.32 -30.75
CA GLU A 118 37.16 1.64 -30.47
C GLU A 118 37.40 0.40 -31.36
N ARG A 119 36.35 -0.38 -31.64
CA ARG A 119 36.45 -1.51 -32.59
C ARG A 119 36.75 -1.03 -34.01
N LEU A 120 36.12 0.04 -34.45
CA LEU A 120 36.39 0.65 -35.76
C LEU A 120 37.82 1.18 -35.85
N LYS A 121 38.30 1.91 -34.83
CA LYS A 121 39.69 2.38 -34.76
C LYS A 121 40.68 1.23 -34.88
N ARG A 122 40.53 0.15 -34.08
CA ARG A 122 41.43 -1.02 -34.16
C ARG A 122 41.42 -1.66 -35.55
N ARG A 123 40.24 -1.75 -36.20
CA ARG A 123 40.12 -2.33 -37.54
C ARG A 123 40.77 -1.47 -38.63
N LEU A 124 40.72 -0.15 -38.49
CA LEU A 124 41.34 0.80 -39.42
C LEU A 124 42.86 0.90 -39.22
N LEU A 125 43.31 0.89 -37.96
CA LEU A 125 44.72 1.04 -37.61
C LEU A 125 45.52 -0.29 -37.68
N GLY A 126 44.86 -1.44 -37.51
CA GLY A 126 45.46 -2.78 -37.60
C GLY A 126 45.57 -3.36 -39.01
N LYS A 127 45.12 -2.63 -40.05
CA LYS A 127 45.36 -2.97 -41.46
C LYS A 127 46.61 -2.21 -41.95
N ARG A 128 47.80 -2.64 -41.54
CA ARG A 128 49.08 -2.31 -42.19
C ARG A 128 49.98 -3.52 -42.14
#